data_AF-A0A0D2N1Z7-F1
#
_entry.id   AF-A0A0D2N1Z7-F1
#
_cell.length_a   1.000
_cell.length_b   1.000
_cell.length_c   1.000
_cell.angle_alpha   90.00
_cell.angle_beta   90.00
_cell.angle_gamma   90.00
#
_symmetry.space_group_name_H-M   'P 1'
#
loop_
_entity.id
_entity.type
_entity.pdbx_description
1 polymer ?
#
loop_
_entity_poly.entity_id
_entity_poly.type
_entity_poly.pdbx_seq_one_letter_code
_entity_poly.pdbx_strand_id
1 'polypeptide(L)'
;MLELAPTVADVFAGDSATVDEYLAQIQEMTILTAIQESQQDGILSFERQLDEATARDWAADKGRLLGAIAPYTGLGGGTGLGALSFGSVAPRQGEAQGGRVSAKEQAYVQVVKRLNAAASRHEPVDAVSEFGAACAANEERPGASGSAAAMSSVWALLGDILAPARERGLSPSGPGGSGDFVDALVQGGRAHLSKLFARHVRNTISKHRAVAQRGGDPDQMRDAYLSVKFKDRGPLDFQQAGGQDTAWVQVYYALRCGLDDLALRAAAKATDAAAAVRPLGGGGGGSLAPLLDAWLADPAGFRAQHGAAILRECERLVQAQPSKQPSIRADYMLLVYALLAGDARALDAATRRSPGLAPTIEDFMWLKLTAIRACGATGASGPGNASPGSGGGAPAYRLSDLQAELNRWPAKYYSREGAEPLLYVTVLLLSCQFRAALNCMSASRVSHNEFMATDDSAKALRGDAVHVAIALHFAGVLELRGEEPASGPALDTSELLRSYGQRFVRIDSEVGCPRCSARFARFRTVY
;
A
#
# COMPACT_ATOMS: atom_id res chain seq x y z
N MET A 1 -20.33 18.72 -13.10
CA MET A 1 -20.54 18.58 -11.66
C MET A 1 -22.03 18.33 -11.49
N LEU A 2 -22.42 17.07 -11.42
CA LEU A 2 -23.76 16.62 -11.06
C LEU A 2 -23.52 15.76 -9.82
N GLU A 3 -23.87 16.27 -8.65
CA GLU A 3 -23.93 15.48 -7.43
C GLU A 3 -25.02 14.42 -7.62
N LEU A 4 -24.64 13.17 -7.87
CA LEU A 4 -25.51 12.05 -7.57
C LEU A 4 -25.31 11.70 -6.09
N ALA A 5 -25.89 12.52 -5.22
CA ALA A 5 -26.31 12.00 -3.92
C ALA A 5 -27.45 11.02 -4.23
N PRO A 6 -27.35 9.74 -3.85
CA PRO A 6 -28.48 8.84 -4.00
C PRO A 6 -29.60 9.39 -3.11
N THR A 7 -30.64 9.92 -3.75
CA THR A 7 -31.85 10.29 -3.03
C THR A 7 -32.54 9.00 -2.62
N VAL A 8 -33.24 9.01 -1.49
CA VAL A 8 -34.01 7.84 -1.01
C VAL A 8 -34.93 7.28 -2.12
N ALA A 9 -35.40 8.14 -3.04
CA ALA A 9 -36.17 7.76 -4.21
C ALA A 9 -35.45 6.85 -5.23
N ASP A 10 -34.11 6.86 -5.30
CA ASP A 10 -33.32 6.08 -6.28
C ASP A 10 -33.06 4.64 -5.82
N VAL A 11 -33.19 4.36 -4.52
CA VAL A 11 -33.11 2.99 -3.96
C VAL A 11 -34.47 2.27 -4.05
N PHE A 12 -35.56 3.04 -4.17
CA PHE A 12 -36.93 2.53 -4.16
C PHE A 12 -37.66 2.82 -5.48
N ALA A 13 -37.05 2.43 -6.60
CA ALA A 13 -37.78 2.35 -7.86
C ALA A 13 -38.57 1.03 -7.92
N GLY A 14 -39.86 1.10 -7.56
CA GLY A 14 -40.81 0.02 -7.74
C GLY A 14 -42.21 0.41 -7.28
N ASP A 15 -43.02 0.92 -8.21
CA ASP A 15 -44.48 1.08 -8.24
C ASP A 15 -45.29 0.40 -7.11
N SER A 16 -45.37 1.01 -5.92
CA SER A 16 -46.49 0.75 -4.99
C SER A 16 -47.54 1.84 -5.21
N ALA A 17 -48.66 1.49 -5.85
CA ALA A 17 -49.73 2.44 -6.18
C ALA A 17 -50.49 2.91 -4.94
N THR A 18 -50.29 2.26 -3.78
CA THR A 18 -50.96 2.56 -2.51
C THR A 18 -50.00 2.49 -1.31
N VAL A 19 -50.36 3.22 -0.24
CA VAL A 19 -49.59 3.25 1.02
C VAL A 19 -49.52 1.85 1.67
N ASP A 20 -50.56 1.03 1.51
CA ASP A 20 -50.61 -0.31 2.08
C ASP A 20 -49.63 -1.28 1.40
N GLU A 21 -49.47 -1.18 0.07
CA GLU A 21 -48.47 -1.94 -0.68
C GLU A 21 -47.03 -1.54 -0.28
N TYR A 22 -46.81 -0.24 -0.07
CA TYR A 22 -45.52 0.26 0.43
C TYR A 22 -45.20 -0.28 1.83
N LEU A 23 -46.17 -0.27 2.74
CA LEU A 23 -45.99 -0.82 4.09
C LEU A 23 -45.75 -2.33 4.08
N ALA A 24 -46.44 -3.06 3.21
CA ALA A 24 -46.22 -4.49 3.02
C ALA A 24 -44.81 -4.78 2.50
N GLN A 25 -44.32 -4.00 1.53
CA GLN A 25 -42.98 -4.14 0.97
C GLN A 25 -41.88 -3.81 1.99
N ILE A 26 -42.07 -2.77 2.81
CA ILE A 26 -41.16 -2.47 3.93
C ILE A 26 -41.14 -3.61 4.92
N GLN A 27 -42.31 -4.14 5.27
CA GLN A 27 -42.41 -5.24 6.22
C GLN A 27 -41.69 -6.49 5.69
N GLU A 28 -41.87 -6.82 4.41
CA GLU A 28 -41.20 -7.94 3.77
C GLU A 28 -39.68 -7.75 3.74
N MET A 29 -39.20 -6.56 3.36
CA MET A 29 -37.77 -6.23 3.37
C MET A 29 -37.18 -6.30 4.79
N THR A 30 -37.92 -5.82 5.79
CA THR A 30 -37.50 -5.86 7.20
C THR A 30 -37.36 -7.30 7.68
N ILE A 31 -38.31 -8.17 7.31
CA ILE A 31 -38.26 -9.60 7.63
C ILE A 31 -37.07 -10.27 6.94
N LEU A 32 -36.84 -9.99 5.65
CA LEU A 32 -35.69 -10.55 4.91
C LEU A 32 -34.36 -10.11 5.52
N THR A 33 -34.26 -8.84 5.93
CA THR A 33 -33.06 -8.30 6.59
C THR A 33 -32.83 -8.99 7.94
N ALA A 34 -33.89 -9.16 8.75
CA ALA A 34 -33.80 -9.86 10.03
C ALA A 34 -33.43 -11.35 9.88
N ILE A 35 -33.89 -12.01 8.82
CA ILE A 35 -33.51 -13.39 8.51
C ILE A 35 -32.03 -13.46 8.13
N GLN A 36 -31.55 -12.56 7.27
CA GLN A 36 -30.13 -12.50 6.89
C GLN A 36 -29.25 -12.21 8.10
N GLU A 37 -29.65 -11.27 8.96
CA GLU A 37 -28.95 -10.96 10.22
C GLU A 37 -28.90 -12.18 11.14
N SER A 38 -30.03 -12.87 11.35
CA SER A 38 -30.08 -14.09 12.16
C SER A 38 -29.23 -15.24 11.59
N GLN A 39 -29.19 -15.40 10.27
CA GLN A 39 -28.32 -16.38 9.61
C GLN A 39 -26.84 -16.03 9.79
N GLN A 40 -26.49 -14.76 9.64
CA GLN A 40 -25.11 -14.29 9.80
C GLN A 40 -24.64 -14.41 11.26
N ASP A 41 -25.48 -14.03 12.23
CA ASP A 41 -25.24 -14.23 13.66
C ASP A 41 -25.11 -15.72 14.01
N GLY A 42 -25.93 -16.57 13.38
CA GLY A 42 -25.82 -18.02 13.50
C GLY A 42 -24.45 -18.55 13.07
N ILE A 43 -23.97 -18.12 11.90
CA ILE A 43 -22.65 -18.50 11.38
C ILE A 43 -21.55 -18.02 12.33
N LEU A 44 -21.58 -16.76 12.77
CA LEU A 44 -20.59 -16.21 13.69
C LEU A 44 -20.59 -16.92 15.05
N SER A 45 -21.77 -17.27 15.55
CA SER A 45 -21.91 -18.02 16.81
C SER A 45 -21.31 -19.43 16.69
N PHE A 46 -21.48 -20.08 15.53
CA PHE A 46 -20.93 -21.39 15.25
C PHE A 46 -19.41 -21.33 15.08
N GLU A 47 -18.89 -20.33 14.36
CA GLU A 47 -17.44 -20.10 14.25
C GLU A 47 -16.81 -19.85 15.62
N ARG A 48 -17.43 -19.03 16.48
CA ARG A 48 -16.96 -18.81 17.85
C ARG A 48 -16.98 -20.10 18.68
N GLN A 49 -18.04 -20.90 18.59
CA GLN A 49 -18.12 -22.18 19.28
C GLN A 49 -17.08 -23.18 18.78
N LEU A 50 -16.80 -23.20 17.47
CA LEU A 50 -15.73 -23.99 16.88
C LEU A 50 -14.37 -23.55 17.39
N ASP A 51 -14.10 -22.25 17.46
CA ASP A 51 -12.84 -21.70 17.99
C ASP A 51 -12.68 -22.06 19.48
N GLU A 52 -13.73 -21.91 20.28
CA GLU A 52 -13.74 -22.29 21.70
C GLU A 52 -13.54 -23.80 21.90
N ALA A 53 -14.20 -24.64 21.09
CA ALA A 53 -14.04 -26.08 21.13
C ALA A 53 -12.62 -26.49 20.72
N THR A 54 -12.09 -25.90 19.65
CA THR A 54 -10.73 -26.16 19.16
C THR A 54 -9.68 -25.70 20.18
N ALA A 55 -9.90 -24.57 20.86
CA ALA A 55 -9.05 -24.09 21.93
C ALA A 55 -9.08 -25.02 23.17
N ARG A 56 -10.25 -25.55 23.53
CA ARG A 56 -10.40 -26.54 24.61
C ARG A 56 -9.71 -27.86 24.28
N ASP A 57 -9.94 -28.40 23.08
CA ASP A 57 -9.29 -29.61 22.59
C ASP A 57 -7.77 -29.44 22.59
N TRP A 58 -7.27 -28.30 22.11
CA TRP A 58 -5.85 -27.97 22.15
C TRP A 58 -5.30 -27.91 23.57
N ALA A 59 -6.01 -27.27 24.51
CA ALA A 59 -5.58 -27.21 25.90
C ALA A 59 -5.46 -28.62 26.51
N ALA A 60 -6.39 -29.52 26.17
CA ALA A 60 -6.36 -30.92 26.58
C ALA A 60 -5.19 -31.69 25.94
N ASP A 61 -4.97 -31.53 24.63
CA ASP A 61 -3.88 -32.17 23.90
C ASP A 61 -2.50 -31.66 24.36
N LYS A 62 -2.37 -30.36 24.63
CA LYS A 62 -1.18 -29.78 25.26
C LYS A 62 -0.93 -30.39 26.65
N GLY A 63 -1.98 -30.56 27.46
CA GLY A 63 -1.89 -31.24 28.76
C GLY A 63 -1.40 -32.68 28.63
N ARG A 64 -1.92 -33.43 27.64
CA ARG A 64 -1.49 -34.80 27.34
C ARG A 64 -0.04 -34.88 26.85
N LEU A 65 0.35 -33.99 25.95
CA LEU A 65 1.73 -33.92 25.44
C LEU A 65 2.72 -33.55 26.54
N LEU A 66 2.38 -32.59 27.39
CA LEU A 66 3.22 -32.23 28.54
C LEU A 66 3.29 -33.38 29.56
N GLY A 67 2.19 -34.10 29.79
CA GLY A 67 2.17 -35.30 30.63
C GLY A 67 2.98 -36.47 30.04
N ALA A 68 3.02 -36.61 28.71
CA ALA A 68 3.81 -37.62 28.02
C ALA A 68 5.31 -37.28 27.96
N ILE A 69 5.66 -36.00 27.89
CA ILE A 69 7.04 -35.50 27.84
C ILE A 69 7.65 -35.37 29.25
N ALA A 70 6.83 -35.31 30.30
CA ALA A 70 7.28 -35.33 31.69
C ALA A 70 7.00 -36.69 32.36
N PRO A 71 7.69 -37.80 32.00
CA PRO A 71 7.86 -38.87 32.95
C PRO A 71 8.87 -38.37 34.00
N TYR A 72 8.48 -38.32 35.27
CA TYR A 72 9.26 -37.92 36.46
C TYR A 72 9.16 -36.45 36.93
N THR A 73 8.08 -36.17 37.66
CA THR A 73 8.19 -35.54 38.99
C THR A 73 7.15 -36.15 39.92
N GLY A 74 7.50 -37.23 40.65
CA GLY A 74 6.64 -37.79 41.69
C GLY A 74 6.88 -39.27 42.03
N LEU A 75 7.91 -39.53 42.84
CA LEU A 75 8.08 -40.63 43.82
C LEU A 75 7.29 -41.96 43.63
N GLY A 76 7.99 -43.06 43.39
CA GLY A 76 7.49 -44.43 43.65
C GLY A 76 8.14 -45.50 42.77
N GLY A 77 9.00 -46.34 43.33
CA GLY A 77 9.80 -47.33 42.60
C GLY A 77 9.01 -48.51 42.01
N GLY A 78 9.66 -49.22 41.08
CA GLY A 78 9.24 -50.55 40.63
C GLY A 78 9.41 -50.79 39.12
N THR A 79 10.54 -51.39 38.75
CA THR A 79 10.74 -52.37 37.66
C THR A 79 9.78 -52.39 36.46
N GLY A 80 10.31 -52.09 35.26
CA GLY A 80 9.64 -52.43 34.00
C GLY A 80 10.23 -51.73 32.78
N LEU A 81 11.43 -52.12 32.35
CA LEU A 81 11.92 -51.82 31.00
C LEU A 81 11.13 -52.67 29.99
N GLY A 82 10.14 -52.06 29.34
CA GLY A 82 9.31 -52.71 28.33
C GLY A 82 8.74 -51.72 27.32
N ALA A 83 9.41 -51.61 26.18
CA ALA A 83 8.89 -51.20 24.86
C ALA A 83 7.80 -50.11 24.81
N LEU A 84 8.21 -48.85 24.66
CA LEU A 84 7.32 -47.80 24.13
C LEU A 84 7.22 -47.95 22.61
N SER A 85 6.28 -48.79 22.17
CA SER A 85 5.76 -48.76 20.81
C SER A 85 5.00 -47.43 20.64
N PHE A 86 5.47 -46.58 19.74
CA PHE A 86 4.70 -45.43 19.24
C PHE A 86 3.46 -45.99 18.53
N GLY A 87 2.38 -46.17 19.27
CA GLY A 87 1.09 -46.56 18.74
C GLY A 87 0.61 -45.50 17.75
N SER A 88 0.63 -45.87 16.47
CA SER A 88 -0.11 -45.22 15.39
C SER A 88 -1.51 -44.86 15.89
N VAL A 89 -1.80 -43.57 16.00
CA VAL A 89 -3.18 -43.09 16.19
C VAL A 89 -3.90 -43.46 14.90
N ALA A 90 -4.67 -44.55 14.95
CA ALA A 90 -5.60 -44.88 13.87
C ALA A 90 -6.57 -43.71 13.68
N PRO A 91 -6.79 -43.23 12.45
CA PRO A 91 -7.75 -42.16 12.23
C PRO A 91 -9.12 -42.71 12.58
N ARG A 92 -9.79 -42.08 13.55
CA ARG A 92 -11.23 -42.31 13.73
C ARG A 92 -11.91 -41.83 12.46
N GLN A 93 -12.39 -42.79 11.66
CA GLN A 93 -13.39 -42.56 10.63
C GLN A 93 -14.64 -42.03 11.31
N GLY A 94 -14.73 -40.70 11.31
CA GLY A 94 -15.88 -39.93 11.73
C GLY A 94 -15.70 -38.58 11.05
N GLU A 95 -16.52 -38.33 10.05
CA GLU A 95 -16.47 -37.17 9.17
C GLU A 95 -16.35 -35.86 9.95
N ALA A 96 -15.13 -35.34 10.02
CA ALA A 96 -14.88 -33.92 10.14
C ALA A 96 -14.17 -33.53 8.85
N GLN A 97 -14.84 -32.79 7.98
CA GLN A 97 -14.21 -32.02 6.91
C GLN A 97 -13.29 -30.97 7.54
N GLY A 98 -12.18 -31.39 8.15
CA GLY A 98 -11.07 -30.52 8.51
C GLY A 98 -10.44 -30.04 7.23
N GLY A 99 -10.53 -28.73 6.97
CA GLY A 99 -10.23 -28.09 5.69
C GLY A 99 -8.91 -28.56 5.08
N ARG A 100 -8.94 -28.92 3.79
CA ARG A 100 -7.75 -29.23 3.01
C ARG A 100 -6.89 -27.96 2.91
N VAL A 101 -5.66 -28.00 3.40
CA VAL A 101 -4.68 -26.90 3.26
C VAL A 101 -4.38 -26.69 1.77
N SER A 102 -4.52 -25.46 1.29
CA SER A 102 -4.24 -25.09 -0.11
C SER A 102 -2.75 -25.23 -0.45
N ALA A 103 -2.42 -25.40 -1.74
CA ALA A 103 -1.03 -25.48 -2.19
C ALA A 103 -0.22 -24.22 -1.80
N LYS A 104 -0.86 -23.05 -1.87
CA LYS A 104 -0.27 -21.77 -1.44
C LYS A 104 0.07 -21.78 0.06
N GLU A 105 -0.84 -22.23 0.92
CA GLU A 105 -0.59 -22.32 2.36
C GLU A 105 0.52 -23.33 2.68
N GLN A 106 0.58 -24.47 1.97
CA GLN A 106 1.69 -25.41 2.12
C GLN A 106 3.03 -24.77 1.74
N ALA A 107 3.08 -24.01 0.66
CA ALA A 107 4.28 -23.28 0.24
C ALA A 107 4.70 -22.24 1.30
N TYR A 108 3.75 -21.50 1.88
CA TYR A 108 4.02 -20.58 2.98
C TYR A 108 4.56 -21.28 4.23
N VAL A 109 4.01 -22.44 4.59
CA VAL A 109 4.55 -23.25 5.71
C VAL A 109 6.02 -23.62 5.46
N GLN A 110 6.40 -23.97 4.22
CA GLN A 110 7.79 -24.24 3.89
C GLN A 110 8.69 -23.00 4.04
N VAL A 111 8.19 -21.82 3.66
CA VAL A 111 8.90 -20.55 3.91
C VAL A 111 9.12 -20.34 5.41
N VAL A 112 8.08 -20.51 6.25
CA VAL A 112 8.20 -20.37 7.71
C VAL A 112 9.23 -21.35 8.29
N LYS A 113 9.25 -22.61 7.83
CA LYS A 113 10.27 -23.60 8.25
C LYS A 113 11.69 -23.11 7.91
N ARG A 114 11.90 -22.55 6.71
CA ARG A 114 13.19 -21.95 6.31
C ARG A 114 13.55 -20.74 7.16
N LEU A 115 12.61 -19.82 7.40
CA LEU A 115 12.83 -18.64 8.24
C LEU A 115 13.24 -19.01 9.67
N ASN A 116 12.57 -19.99 10.26
CA ASN A 116 12.92 -20.47 11.60
C ASN A 116 14.29 -21.14 11.66
N ALA A 117 14.66 -21.91 10.63
CA ALA A 117 15.99 -22.52 10.54
C ALA A 117 17.09 -21.44 10.42
N ALA A 118 16.89 -20.45 9.54
CA ALA A 118 17.82 -19.34 9.37
C ALA A 118 17.93 -18.48 10.63
N ALA A 119 16.81 -18.16 11.29
CA ALA A 119 16.79 -17.46 12.57
C ALA A 119 17.56 -18.22 13.65
N SER A 120 17.49 -19.55 13.68
CA SER A 120 18.28 -20.35 14.63
C SER A 120 19.78 -20.37 14.35
N ARG A 121 20.17 -20.02 13.11
CA ARG A 121 21.57 -19.87 12.68
C ARG A 121 22.04 -18.42 12.64
N HIS A 122 21.19 -17.46 13.03
CA HIS A 122 21.43 -16.01 12.88
C HIS A 122 21.77 -15.58 11.44
N GLU A 123 21.21 -16.26 10.45
CA GLU A 123 21.39 -15.91 9.04
C GLU A 123 20.36 -14.85 8.61
N PRO A 124 20.77 -13.81 7.87
CA PRO A 124 19.82 -12.83 7.33
C PRO A 124 18.95 -13.48 6.26
N VAL A 125 17.63 -13.30 6.36
CA VAL A 125 16.68 -13.80 5.35
C VAL A 125 15.68 -12.72 4.99
N ASP A 126 15.43 -12.58 3.69
CA ASP A 126 14.36 -11.74 3.17
C ASP A 126 13.04 -12.49 3.14
N ALA A 127 12.30 -12.41 4.26
CA ALA A 127 10.97 -13.01 4.38
C ALA A 127 9.99 -12.53 3.29
N VAL A 128 10.08 -11.26 2.86
CA VAL A 128 9.19 -10.68 1.85
C VAL A 128 9.42 -11.29 0.48
N SER A 129 10.68 -11.46 0.08
CA SER A 129 11.03 -12.12 -1.18
C SER A 129 10.64 -13.60 -1.17
N GLU A 130 10.90 -14.32 -0.08
CA GLU A 130 10.56 -15.75 0.04
C GLU A 130 9.04 -16.00 -0.02
N PHE A 131 8.25 -15.22 0.73
CA PHE A 131 6.79 -15.32 0.67
C PHE A 131 6.24 -14.84 -0.67
N GLY A 132 6.80 -13.77 -1.25
CA GLY A 132 6.40 -13.26 -2.56
C GLY A 132 6.60 -14.29 -3.68
N ALA A 133 7.75 -14.97 -3.68
CA ALA A 133 8.03 -16.05 -4.64
C ALA A 133 7.06 -17.24 -4.45
N ALA A 134 6.82 -17.65 -3.19
CA ALA A 134 5.87 -18.71 -2.88
C ALA A 134 4.43 -18.34 -3.30
N CYS A 135 4.02 -17.09 -3.09
CA CYS A 135 2.72 -16.59 -3.51
C CYS A 135 2.59 -16.61 -5.03
N ALA A 136 3.54 -16.01 -5.77
CA ALA A 136 3.47 -15.89 -7.22
C ALA A 136 3.47 -17.27 -7.94
N ALA A 137 4.14 -18.27 -7.37
CA ALA A 137 4.17 -19.62 -7.92
C ALA A 137 2.86 -20.40 -7.72
N ASN A 138 2.07 -20.04 -6.71
CA ASN A 138 0.85 -20.76 -6.30
C ASN A 138 -0.42 -19.90 -6.41
N GLU A 139 -0.32 -18.70 -6.96
CA GLU A 139 -1.46 -17.84 -7.22
C GLU A 139 -2.14 -18.27 -8.53
N GLU A 140 -3.44 -18.49 -8.47
CA GLU A 140 -4.22 -18.79 -9.66
C GLU A 140 -4.16 -17.60 -10.61
N ARG A 141 -3.68 -17.83 -11.84
CA ARG A 141 -3.60 -16.77 -12.84
C ARG A 141 -5.01 -16.22 -13.07
N PRO A 142 -5.23 -14.89 -12.96
CA PRO A 142 -6.53 -14.32 -13.25
C PRO A 142 -6.91 -14.71 -14.69
N GLY A 143 -8.11 -15.30 -14.84
CA GLY A 143 -8.70 -15.54 -16.15
C GLY A 143 -8.82 -14.25 -16.96
N ALA A 144 -9.21 -14.35 -18.23
CA ALA A 144 -9.29 -13.24 -19.19
C ALA A 144 -10.22 -12.05 -18.79
N SER A 145 -10.83 -12.08 -17.61
CA SER A 145 -11.54 -10.95 -17.01
C SER A 145 -10.56 -10.06 -16.24
N GLY A 146 -10.30 -8.88 -16.79
CA GLY A 146 -9.22 -8.01 -16.36
C GLY A 146 -9.29 -7.53 -14.91
N SER A 147 -8.11 -7.37 -14.31
CA SER A 147 -7.82 -6.40 -13.25
C SER A 147 -8.39 -6.66 -11.85
N ALA A 148 -8.40 -7.91 -11.36
CA ALA A 148 -8.34 -8.11 -9.91
C ALA A 148 -6.88 -7.86 -9.45
N ALA A 149 -6.67 -6.95 -8.51
CA ALA A 149 -5.36 -6.78 -7.88
C ALA A 149 -4.91 -8.13 -7.29
N ALA A 150 -3.73 -8.60 -7.68
CA ALA A 150 -3.20 -9.90 -7.26
C ALA A 150 -2.36 -9.75 -5.97
N MET A 151 -2.37 -10.75 -5.10
CA MET A 151 -1.59 -10.74 -3.87
C MET A 151 -0.08 -10.74 -4.17
N SER A 152 0.36 -11.35 -5.27
CA SER A 152 1.75 -11.22 -5.74
C SER A 152 2.17 -9.77 -6.00
N SER A 153 1.24 -8.90 -6.38
CA SER A 153 1.52 -7.47 -6.57
C SER A 153 1.75 -6.75 -5.24
N VAL A 154 1.03 -7.15 -4.18
CA VAL A 154 1.21 -6.65 -2.82
C VAL A 154 2.58 -7.06 -2.26
N TRP A 155 3.00 -8.31 -2.49
CA TRP A 155 4.35 -8.77 -2.12
C TRP A 155 5.44 -8.02 -2.88
N ALA A 156 5.27 -7.79 -4.18
CA ALA A 156 6.21 -7.00 -4.97
C ALA A 156 6.30 -5.55 -4.48
N LEU A 157 5.17 -4.95 -4.10
CA LEU A 157 5.12 -3.63 -3.47
C LEU A 157 5.90 -3.60 -2.15
N LEU A 158 5.66 -4.55 -1.25
CA LEU A 158 6.39 -4.64 0.03
C LEU A 158 7.90 -4.76 -0.19
N GLY A 159 8.31 -5.56 -1.16
CA GLY A 159 9.73 -5.70 -1.52
C GLY A 159 10.33 -4.38 -1.99
N ASP A 160 9.64 -3.69 -2.90
CA ASP A 160 10.10 -2.39 -3.44
C ASP A 160 10.07 -1.28 -2.35
N ILE A 161 9.11 -1.27 -1.42
CA ILE A 161 9.05 -0.34 -0.27
C ILE A 161 10.26 -0.52 0.65
N LEU A 162 10.61 -1.77 0.98
CA LEU A 162 11.67 -2.08 1.94
C LEU A 162 13.07 -2.06 1.34
N ALA A 163 13.20 -2.16 0.01
CA ALA A 163 14.49 -2.25 -0.67
C ALA A 163 15.45 -1.10 -0.33
N PRO A 164 15.06 0.19 -0.38
CA PRO A 164 16.00 1.29 -0.08
C PRO A 164 16.52 1.27 1.36
N ALA A 165 15.68 0.88 2.32
CA ALA A 165 16.10 0.76 3.71
C ALA A 165 17.10 -0.40 3.89
N ARG A 166 16.85 -1.54 3.23
CA ARG A 166 17.74 -2.72 3.26
C ARG A 166 19.08 -2.45 2.59
N GLU A 167 19.09 -1.82 1.42
CA GLU A 167 20.30 -1.45 0.69
C GLU A 167 21.21 -0.52 1.49
N ARG A 168 20.61 0.35 2.31
CA ARG A 168 21.31 1.28 3.22
C ARG A 168 21.60 0.69 4.60
N GLY A 169 21.19 -0.54 4.89
CA GLY A 169 21.31 -1.14 6.21
C GLY A 169 20.59 -0.38 7.32
N LEU A 170 19.51 0.34 6.98
CA LEU A 170 18.73 1.13 7.93
C LEU A 170 17.78 0.23 8.71
N SER A 171 17.63 0.52 10.00
CA SER A 171 16.67 -0.13 10.88
C SER A 171 15.91 0.92 11.68
N PRO A 172 14.64 0.65 12.08
CA PRO A 172 13.83 1.60 12.86
C PRO A 172 14.52 2.12 14.13
N SER A 173 15.28 1.26 14.81
CA SER A 173 16.00 1.56 16.07
C SER A 173 17.50 1.83 15.85
N GLY A 174 17.92 2.03 14.60
CA GLY A 174 19.33 2.17 14.23
C GLY A 174 19.90 3.59 14.45
N PRO A 175 21.21 3.77 14.26
CA PRO A 175 21.91 5.04 14.48
C PRO A 175 21.49 6.21 13.57
N GLY A 176 20.72 5.96 12.49
CA GLY A 176 20.08 6.99 11.64
C GLY A 176 18.69 7.44 12.12
N GLY A 177 18.19 6.86 13.20
CA GLY A 177 16.86 7.13 13.74
C GLY A 177 15.70 6.64 12.85
N SER A 178 14.49 6.72 13.39
CA SER A 178 13.27 6.31 12.67
C SER A 178 12.97 7.20 11.45
N GLY A 179 13.52 8.42 11.37
CA GLY A 179 13.28 9.37 10.28
C GLY A 179 13.87 8.88 8.96
N ASP A 180 15.18 8.62 8.92
CA ASP A 180 15.88 8.14 7.71
C ASP A 180 15.32 6.81 7.21
N PHE A 181 14.91 5.94 8.14
CA PHE A 181 14.25 4.68 7.82
C PHE A 181 12.90 4.93 7.12
N VAL A 182 12.03 5.77 7.68
CA VAL A 182 10.73 6.12 7.06
C VAL A 182 10.91 6.82 5.72
N ASP A 183 11.89 7.71 5.59
CA ASP A 183 12.20 8.38 4.33
C ASP A 183 12.64 7.37 3.24
N ALA A 184 13.40 6.34 3.62
CA ALA A 184 13.74 5.24 2.73
C ALA A 184 12.50 4.42 2.29
N LEU A 185 11.53 4.19 3.19
CA LEU A 185 10.26 3.53 2.84
C LEU A 185 9.44 4.35 1.84
N VAL A 186 9.31 5.65 2.07
CA VAL A 186 8.62 6.59 1.16
C VAL A 186 9.30 6.60 -0.21
N GLN A 187 10.64 6.60 -0.24
CA GLN A 187 11.39 6.48 -1.50
C GLN A 187 11.09 5.16 -2.23
N GLY A 188 11.01 4.05 -1.51
CA GLY A 188 10.66 2.74 -2.07
C GLY A 188 9.26 2.71 -2.66
N GLY A 189 8.27 3.26 -1.96
CA GLY A 189 6.90 3.40 -2.45
C GLY A 189 6.82 4.26 -3.73
N ARG A 190 7.55 5.39 -3.76
CA ARG A 190 7.64 6.24 -4.96
C ARG A 190 8.28 5.50 -6.14
N ALA A 191 9.38 4.79 -5.91
CA ALA A 191 10.07 4.02 -6.94
C ALA A 191 9.20 2.89 -7.51
N HIS A 192 8.45 2.19 -6.65
CA HIS A 192 7.47 1.18 -7.07
C HIS A 192 6.42 1.78 -8.01
N LEU A 193 5.83 2.92 -7.63
CA LEU A 193 4.83 3.60 -8.44
C LEU A 193 5.41 4.09 -9.78
N SER A 194 6.67 4.53 -9.82
CA SER A 194 7.37 4.89 -11.06
C SER A 194 7.58 3.69 -11.98
N LYS A 195 8.02 2.56 -11.43
CA LYS A 195 8.17 1.28 -12.16
C LYS A 195 6.84 0.78 -12.73
N LEU A 196 5.77 0.87 -11.94
CA LEU A 196 4.41 0.50 -12.36
C LEU A 196 3.93 1.39 -13.52
N PHE A 197 4.16 2.69 -13.44
CA PHE A 197 3.80 3.62 -14.51
C PHE A 197 4.64 3.41 -15.77
N ALA A 198 5.95 3.18 -15.66
CA ALA A 198 6.79 2.84 -16.80
C ALA A 198 6.31 1.54 -17.50
N ARG A 199 5.82 0.56 -16.73
CA ARG A 199 5.16 -0.64 -17.30
C ARG A 199 3.85 -0.28 -18.00
N HIS A 200 3.02 0.56 -17.40
CA HIS A 200 1.80 1.07 -18.03
C HIS A 200 2.10 1.77 -19.37
N VAL A 201 3.10 2.65 -19.42
CA VAL A 201 3.54 3.34 -20.65
C VAL A 201 3.87 2.34 -21.76
N ARG A 202 4.71 1.32 -21.46
CA ARG A 202 5.05 0.27 -22.45
C ARG A 202 3.83 -0.51 -22.92
N ASN A 203 2.92 -0.86 -22.01
CA ASN A 203 1.70 -1.59 -22.32
C ASN A 203 0.76 -0.77 -23.20
N THR A 204 0.60 0.52 -22.91
CA THR A 204 -0.23 1.46 -23.68
C THR A 204 0.32 1.63 -25.10
N ILE A 205 1.63 1.81 -25.25
CA ILE A 205 2.29 1.86 -26.58
C ILE A 205 2.05 0.55 -27.34
N SER A 206 2.21 -0.61 -26.68
CA SER A 206 2.01 -1.91 -27.33
C SER A 206 0.57 -2.16 -27.75
N LYS A 207 -0.43 -1.60 -27.04
CA LYS A 207 -1.85 -1.69 -27.39
C LYS A 207 -2.22 -0.74 -28.54
N HIS A 208 -1.56 0.40 -28.65
CA HIS A 208 -1.87 1.46 -29.62
C HIS A 208 -0.77 1.64 -30.68
N ARG A 209 -0.28 0.54 -31.26
CA ARG A 209 0.90 0.55 -32.17
C ARG A 209 0.77 1.49 -33.36
N ALA A 210 -0.42 1.59 -33.96
CA ALA A 210 -0.67 2.42 -35.14
C ALA A 210 -0.48 3.92 -34.88
N VAL A 211 -0.86 4.39 -33.69
CA VAL A 211 -0.73 5.80 -33.28
C VAL A 211 0.65 6.07 -32.68
N ALA A 212 1.25 5.07 -32.03
CA ALA A 212 2.49 5.23 -31.29
C ALA A 212 3.76 5.43 -32.15
N GLN A 213 3.72 5.12 -33.45
CA GLN A 213 4.83 5.32 -34.42
C GLN A 213 6.22 5.01 -33.83
N ARG A 214 6.35 3.83 -33.21
CA ARG A 214 7.47 3.46 -32.34
C ARG A 214 8.79 3.37 -33.10
N GLY A 215 9.85 4.00 -32.59
CA GLY A 215 11.23 3.67 -32.94
C GLY A 215 12.02 3.03 -31.77
N GLY A 216 13.36 2.96 -31.87
CA GLY A 216 14.25 2.23 -30.96
C GLY A 216 14.84 3.01 -29.76
N ASP A 217 14.66 4.32 -29.69
CA ASP A 217 15.28 5.19 -28.65
C ASP A 217 14.33 5.38 -27.43
N PRO A 218 14.83 5.39 -26.18
CA PRO A 218 14.09 5.85 -25.00
C PRO A 218 13.30 7.16 -25.17
N ASP A 219 13.85 8.15 -25.87
CA ASP A 219 13.14 9.40 -26.16
C ASP A 219 11.90 9.14 -27.03
N GLN A 220 12.00 8.23 -27.99
CA GLN A 220 10.90 7.83 -28.86
C GLN A 220 9.82 7.04 -28.09
N MET A 221 10.18 6.36 -26.99
CA MET A 221 9.17 5.69 -26.14
C MET A 221 8.28 6.71 -25.43
N ARG A 222 8.86 7.79 -24.90
CA ARG A 222 8.09 8.89 -24.30
C ARG A 222 7.19 9.54 -25.36
N ASP A 223 7.77 9.91 -26.49
CA ASP A 223 7.06 10.63 -27.56
C ASP A 223 5.93 9.77 -28.16
N ALA A 224 6.16 8.46 -28.28
CA ALA A 224 5.13 7.47 -28.63
C ALA A 224 3.97 7.44 -27.64
N TYR A 225 4.26 7.47 -26.33
CA TYR A 225 3.21 7.52 -25.30
C TYR A 225 2.42 8.82 -25.36
N LEU A 226 3.10 9.96 -25.51
CA LEU A 226 2.46 11.27 -25.63
C LEU A 226 1.56 11.34 -26.88
N SER A 227 2.02 10.78 -28.00
CA SER A 227 1.23 10.67 -29.23
C SER A 227 -0.08 9.89 -29.02
N VAL A 228 -0.04 8.83 -28.22
CA VAL A 228 -1.25 8.04 -27.88
C VAL A 228 -2.14 8.81 -26.89
N LYS A 229 -1.56 9.40 -25.84
CA LYS A 229 -2.30 10.07 -24.77
C LYS A 229 -2.98 11.37 -25.23
N PHE A 230 -2.34 12.10 -26.13
CA PHE A 230 -2.80 13.40 -26.63
C PHE A 230 -3.26 13.36 -28.08
N LYS A 231 -3.59 12.18 -28.62
CA LYS A 231 -4.06 12.01 -30.00
C LYS A 231 -5.22 12.95 -30.39
N ASP A 232 -6.06 13.30 -29.42
CA ASP A 232 -7.27 14.13 -29.64
C ASP A 232 -6.98 15.64 -29.52
N ARG A 233 -5.73 16.04 -29.23
CA ARG A 233 -5.32 17.45 -29.06
C ARG A 233 -4.63 18.05 -30.30
N GLY A 234 -4.59 17.32 -31.41
CA GLY A 234 -3.91 17.74 -32.63
C GLY A 234 -2.42 17.43 -32.63
N PRO A 235 -1.67 17.94 -33.63
CA PRO A 235 -0.25 17.62 -33.78
C PRO A 235 0.59 18.20 -32.62
N LEU A 236 1.51 17.38 -32.12
CA LEU A 236 2.46 17.76 -31.07
C LEU A 236 3.72 18.40 -31.67
N ASP A 237 4.43 19.20 -30.88
CA ASP A 237 5.67 19.90 -31.26
C ASP A 237 6.76 19.01 -31.88
N PHE A 238 6.89 17.76 -31.43
CA PHE A 238 7.84 16.79 -32.01
C PHE A 238 7.30 16.04 -33.24
N GLN A 239 6.00 16.16 -33.54
CA GLN A 239 5.38 15.58 -34.75
C GLN A 239 5.37 16.58 -35.91
N GLN A 240 5.13 17.86 -35.61
CA GLN A 240 5.03 18.92 -36.60
C GLN A 240 5.52 20.25 -36.03
N ALA A 241 6.31 20.99 -36.81
CA ALA A 241 6.72 22.35 -36.45
C ALA A 241 5.48 23.24 -36.24
N GLY A 242 5.41 23.91 -35.09
CA GLY A 242 4.24 24.70 -34.67
C GLY A 242 3.11 23.88 -34.02
N GLY A 243 3.33 22.58 -33.76
CA GLY A 243 2.45 21.75 -32.93
C GLY A 243 2.40 22.19 -31.46
N GLN A 244 1.54 21.54 -30.67
CA GLN A 244 1.40 21.89 -29.26
C GLN A 244 2.70 21.65 -28.50
N ASP A 245 3.14 22.65 -27.73
CA ASP A 245 4.33 22.58 -26.89
C ASP A 245 4.15 21.55 -25.77
N THR A 246 4.97 20.49 -25.80
CA THR A 246 4.95 19.39 -24.85
C THR A 246 6.16 19.37 -23.93
N ALA A 247 7.02 20.39 -23.92
CA ALA A 247 8.29 20.34 -23.18
C ALA A 247 8.09 20.01 -21.68
N TRP A 248 7.15 20.68 -21.01
CA TRP A 248 6.81 20.42 -19.60
C TRP A 248 6.12 19.09 -19.38
N VAL A 249 5.35 18.63 -20.38
CA VAL A 249 4.69 17.33 -20.37
C VAL A 249 5.76 16.22 -20.42
N GLN A 250 6.76 16.40 -21.27
CA GLN A 250 7.89 15.47 -21.40
C GLN A 250 8.71 15.38 -20.11
N VAL A 251 8.99 16.51 -19.45
CA VAL A 251 9.67 16.54 -18.15
C VAL A 251 8.87 15.75 -17.11
N TYR A 252 7.57 16.02 -16.97
CA TYR A 252 6.74 15.33 -16.01
C TYR A 252 6.70 13.82 -16.22
N TYR A 253 6.44 13.34 -17.45
CA TYR A 253 6.34 11.90 -17.67
C TYR A 253 7.68 11.18 -17.55
N ALA A 254 8.79 11.85 -17.83
CA ALA A 254 10.12 11.31 -17.56
C ALA A 254 10.35 11.14 -16.04
N LEU A 255 10.02 12.16 -15.24
CA LEU A 255 10.06 12.07 -13.77
C LEU A 255 9.10 11.00 -13.23
N ARG A 256 7.88 10.94 -13.74
CA ARG A 256 6.87 9.95 -13.37
C ARG A 256 7.34 8.52 -13.61
N CYS A 257 8.12 8.30 -14.66
CA CYS A 257 8.73 7.00 -14.99
C CYS A 257 10.03 6.71 -14.23
N GLY A 258 10.60 7.68 -13.51
CA GLY A 258 11.93 7.57 -12.89
C GLY A 258 13.07 7.52 -13.92
N LEU A 259 12.93 8.26 -15.02
CA LEU A 259 13.92 8.33 -16.11
C LEU A 259 14.61 9.70 -16.09
N ASP A 260 15.54 9.86 -15.16
CA ASP A 260 16.17 11.14 -14.80
C ASP A 260 16.92 11.78 -15.99
N ASP A 261 17.70 10.99 -16.74
CA ASP A 261 18.39 11.46 -17.94
C ASP A 261 17.43 12.06 -18.98
N LEU A 262 16.28 11.41 -19.18
CA LEU A 262 15.25 11.88 -20.12
C LEU A 262 14.56 13.14 -19.60
N ALA A 263 14.40 13.26 -18.29
CA ALA A 263 13.82 14.44 -17.66
C ALA A 263 14.74 15.65 -17.85
N LEU A 264 16.06 15.47 -17.67
CA LEU A 264 17.07 16.50 -17.91
C LEU A 264 17.11 16.94 -19.38
N ARG A 265 17.09 15.99 -20.33
CA ARG A 265 17.02 16.31 -21.77
C ARG A 265 15.75 17.07 -22.14
N ALA A 266 14.60 16.70 -21.58
CA ALA A 266 13.35 17.43 -21.79
C ALA A 266 13.38 18.82 -21.14
N ALA A 267 13.99 18.96 -19.96
CA ALA A 267 14.12 20.23 -19.25
C ALA A 267 15.02 21.23 -19.99
N ALA A 268 16.00 20.76 -20.77
CA ALA A 268 16.80 21.61 -21.64
C ALA A 268 15.97 22.25 -22.77
N LYS A 269 14.94 21.56 -23.27
CA LYS A 269 13.99 22.06 -24.28
C LYS A 269 12.90 22.95 -23.68
N ALA A 270 12.61 22.80 -22.39
CA ALA A 270 11.66 23.62 -21.66
C ALA A 270 12.26 25.02 -21.38
N THR A 271 12.37 25.86 -22.41
CA THR A 271 12.78 27.26 -22.25
C THR A 271 11.61 28.13 -21.74
N ASP A 272 11.92 28.95 -20.74
CA ASP A 272 11.15 30.03 -20.09
C ASP A 272 9.88 29.71 -19.27
N ALA A 273 10.06 29.80 -17.95
CA ALA A 273 9.22 30.55 -17.00
C ALA A 273 9.98 30.97 -15.70
N ALA A 274 11.30 30.75 -15.60
CA ALA A 274 12.08 31.18 -14.44
C ALA A 274 12.67 32.59 -14.64
N ALA A 275 11.85 33.58 -15.00
CA ALA A 275 12.21 34.97 -14.73
C ALA A 275 12.28 35.23 -13.21
N ALA A 276 11.58 34.43 -12.40
CA ALA A 276 11.47 34.55 -10.95
C ALA A 276 12.55 33.76 -10.17
N VAL A 277 13.05 32.63 -10.69
CA VAL A 277 14.18 31.89 -10.12
C VAL A 277 15.45 32.31 -10.84
N ARG A 278 15.73 33.62 -10.88
CA ARG A 278 17.06 34.10 -11.25
C ARG A 278 18.02 33.73 -10.11
N PRO A 279 19.17 33.09 -10.39
CA PRO A 279 20.30 33.26 -9.50
C PRO A 279 20.58 34.76 -9.44
N LEU A 280 20.87 35.29 -8.25
CA LEU A 280 21.24 36.69 -8.09
C LEU A 280 22.27 37.10 -9.17
N GLY A 281 21.85 37.99 -10.07
CA GLY A 281 22.73 38.65 -11.05
C GLY A 281 22.95 37.91 -12.38
N GLY A 282 22.28 38.34 -13.44
CA GLY A 282 22.63 37.98 -14.83
C GLY A 282 21.42 37.81 -15.75
N GLY A 283 21.27 38.68 -16.74
CA GLY A 283 20.22 38.58 -17.76
C GLY A 283 20.49 37.44 -18.74
N GLY A 284 19.73 36.35 -18.63
CA GLY A 284 19.67 35.25 -19.58
C GLY A 284 18.46 34.37 -19.25
N GLY A 285 17.73 33.90 -20.26
CA GLY A 285 16.56 33.03 -20.07
C GLY A 285 16.91 31.80 -19.24
N GLY A 286 16.16 31.55 -18.17
CA GLY A 286 16.47 30.48 -17.21
C GLY A 286 16.08 29.12 -17.78
N SER A 287 17.06 28.22 -17.96
CA SER A 287 16.81 26.81 -18.28
C SER A 287 16.40 26.05 -17.02
N LEU A 288 15.41 25.16 -17.13
CA LEU A 288 14.98 24.28 -16.03
C LEU A 288 16.02 23.19 -15.71
N ALA A 289 16.79 22.75 -16.71
CA ALA A 289 17.73 21.64 -16.59
C ALA A 289 18.68 21.73 -15.38
N PRO A 290 19.40 22.84 -15.11
CA PRO A 290 20.29 22.93 -13.95
C PRO A 290 19.55 22.89 -12.61
N LEU A 291 18.32 23.44 -12.54
CA LEU A 291 17.50 23.35 -11.33
C LEU A 291 17.03 21.90 -11.10
N LEU A 292 16.67 21.21 -12.18
CA LEU A 292 16.24 19.82 -12.11
C LEU A 292 17.39 18.90 -11.70
N ASP A 293 18.59 19.11 -12.26
CA ASP A 293 19.81 18.36 -11.92
C ASP A 293 20.15 18.50 -10.43
N ALA A 294 20.15 19.74 -9.92
CA ALA A 294 20.36 20.01 -8.50
C ALA A 294 19.29 19.34 -7.60
N TRP A 295 18.03 19.33 -8.03
CA TRP A 295 16.95 18.67 -7.30
C TRP A 295 17.07 17.14 -7.30
N LEU A 296 17.49 16.54 -8.41
CA LEU A 296 17.69 15.09 -8.50
C LEU A 296 18.85 14.62 -7.61
N ALA A 297 19.91 15.42 -7.50
CA ALA A 297 21.07 15.14 -6.66
C ALA A 297 20.76 15.25 -5.16
N ASP A 298 20.11 16.34 -4.73
CA ASP A 298 19.71 16.56 -3.33
C ASP A 298 18.38 17.33 -3.26
N PRO A 299 17.23 16.62 -3.20
CA PRO A 299 15.92 17.24 -3.09
C PRO A 299 15.77 18.10 -1.82
N ALA A 300 16.43 17.73 -0.71
CA ALA A 300 16.29 18.42 0.57
C ALA A 300 17.07 19.75 0.56
N GLY A 301 18.34 19.71 0.17
CA GLY A 301 19.17 20.90 -0.01
C GLY A 301 18.63 21.83 -1.09
N PHE A 302 18.18 21.28 -2.22
CA PHE A 302 17.53 22.07 -3.28
C PHE A 302 16.32 22.85 -2.74
N ARG A 303 15.42 22.19 -2.00
CA ARG A 303 14.23 22.84 -1.44
C ARG A 303 14.58 23.88 -0.39
N ALA A 304 15.65 23.67 0.40
CA ALA A 304 16.14 24.67 1.34
C ALA A 304 16.65 25.94 0.62
N GLN A 305 17.34 25.78 -0.51
CA GLN A 305 17.92 26.88 -1.27
C GLN A 305 16.92 27.59 -2.19
N HIS A 306 16.09 26.84 -2.91
CA HIS A 306 15.25 27.34 -4.00
C HIS A 306 13.74 27.28 -3.71
N GLY A 307 13.32 26.54 -2.68
CA GLY A 307 11.90 26.24 -2.44
C GLY A 307 11.01 27.47 -2.30
N ALA A 308 11.45 28.51 -1.57
CA ALA A 308 10.67 29.73 -1.40
C ALA A 308 10.43 30.50 -2.71
N ALA A 309 11.40 30.51 -3.62
CA ALA A 309 11.25 31.16 -4.93
C ALA A 309 10.29 30.36 -5.83
N ILE A 310 10.41 29.03 -5.84
CA ILE A 310 9.55 28.15 -6.62
C ILE A 310 8.11 28.19 -6.10
N LEU A 311 7.90 28.24 -4.78
CA LEU A 311 6.58 28.37 -4.17
C LEU A 311 5.84 29.64 -4.63
N ARG A 312 6.52 30.79 -4.68
CA ARG A 312 5.91 32.03 -5.20
C ARG A 312 5.49 31.89 -6.66
N GLU A 313 6.29 31.17 -7.46
CA GLU A 313 5.94 30.88 -8.84
C GLU A 313 4.73 29.92 -8.94
N CYS A 314 4.65 28.91 -8.08
CA CYS A 314 3.46 28.07 -7.96
C CYS A 314 2.21 28.90 -7.62
N GLU A 315 2.29 29.80 -6.63
CA GLU A 315 1.18 30.68 -6.25
C GLU A 315 0.74 31.58 -7.42
N ARG A 316 1.70 32.16 -8.13
CA ARG A 316 1.45 32.96 -9.34
C ARG A 316 0.73 32.15 -10.42
N LEU A 317 1.15 30.90 -10.64
CA LEU A 317 0.56 29.99 -11.64
C LEU A 317 -0.79 29.42 -11.24
N VAL A 318 -1.07 29.29 -9.95
CA VAL A 318 -2.40 28.93 -9.42
C VAL A 318 -3.38 30.10 -9.59
N GLN A 319 -2.92 31.34 -9.35
CA GLN A 319 -3.75 32.54 -9.49
C GLN A 319 -3.95 32.98 -10.94
N ALA A 320 -3.07 32.55 -11.86
CA ALA A 320 -3.22 32.85 -13.28
C ALA A 320 -4.54 32.27 -13.80
N GLN A 321 -5.43 33.16 -14.24
CA GLN A 321 -6.72 32.79 -14.83
C GLN A 321 -6.51 31.81 -15.99
N PRO A 322 -7.21 30.67 -16.03
CA PRO A 322 -7.13 29.77 -17.17
C PRO A 322 -7.61 30.50 -18.41
N SER A 323 -6.77 30.57 -19.44
CA SER A 323 -7.16 31.09 -20.75
C SER A 323 -8.37 30.31 -21.29
N LYS A 324 -9.17 30.95 -22.16
CA LYS A 324 -10.35 30.32 -22.81
C LYS A 324 -10.05 28.96 -23.46
N GLN A 325 -8.79 28.69 -23.80
CA GLN A 325 -8.30 27.34 -24.06
C GLN A 325 -7.27 26.94 -23.00
N PRO A 326 -7.47 25.83 -22.26
CA PRO A 326 -6.52 25.35 -21.28
C PRO A 326 -5.25 24.86 -21.99
N SER A 327 -4.13 25.54 -21.74
CA SER A 327 -2.83 25.16 -22.28
C SER A 327 -2.26 23.98 -21.49
N ILE A 328 -2.01 22.85 -22.19
CA ILE A 328 -1.31 21.70 -21.59
C ILE A 328 0.01 22.12 -20.94
N ARG A 329 0.71 23.08 -21.55
CA ARG A 329 1.98 23.59 -21.03
C ARG A 329 1.83 24.15 -19.61
N ALA A 330 0.84 25.01 -19.38
CA ALA A 330 0.66 25.70 -18.09
C ALA A 330 0.30 24.73 -16.95
N ASP A 331 -0.45 23.67 -17.25
CA ASP A 331 -0.83 22.63 -16.31
C ASP A 331 0.35 21.78 -15.86
N TYR A 332 1.12 21.26 -16.81
CA TYR A 332 2.30 20.47 -16.49
C TYR A 332 3.43 21.33 -15.91
N MET A 333 3.50 22.62 -16.25
CA MET A 333 4.45 23.54 -15.64
C MET A 333 4.17 23.77 -14.15
N LEU A 334 2.91 24.06 -13.78
CA LEU A 334 2.52 24.14 -12.37
C LEU A 334 2.80 22.82 -11.63
N LEU A 335 2.47 21.68 -12.26
CA LEU A 335 2.69 20.37 -11.68
C LEU A 335 4.17 20.10 -11.39
N VAL A 336 5.06 20.38 -12.35
CA VAL A 336 6.52 20.19 -12.18
C VAL A 336 7.06 21.12 -11.10
N TYR A 337 6.70 22.41 -11.10
CA TYR A 337 7.16 23.32 -10.04
C TYR A 337 6.66 22.90 -8.64
N ALA A 338 5.42 22.44 -8.53
CA ALA A 338 4.88 21.94 -7.28
C ALA A 338 5.63 20.69 -6.78
N LEU A 339 6.06 19.78 -7.67
CA LEU A 339 6.90 18.62 -7.33
C LEU A 339 8.28 19.05 -6.80
N LEU A 340 8.93 19.99 -7.50
CA LEU A 340 10.24 20.52 -7.11
C LEU A 340 10.17 21.21 -5.74
N ALA A 341 9.16 22.06 -5.53
CA ALA A 341 8.92 22.73 -4.25
C ALA A 341 8.51 21.77 -3.11
N GLY A 342 7.89 20.64 -3.45
CA GLY A 342 7.24 19.77 -2.47
C GLY A 342 5.97 20.41 -1.89
N ASP A 343 5.17 21.08 -2.71
CA ASP A 343 3.94 21.76 -2.29
C ASP A 343 2.69 20.95 -2.63
N ALA A 344 2.19 20.20 -1.67
CA ALA A 344 0.97 19.42 -1.82
C ALA A 344 -0.25 20.27 -2.21
N ARG A 345 -0.33 21.54 -1.80
CA ARG A 345 -1.47 22.41 -2.12
C ARG A 345 -1.47 22.84 -3.57
N ALA A 346 -0.30 23.18 -4.12
CA ALA A 346 -0.15 23.47 -5.55
C ALA A 346 -0.38 22.22 -6.41
N LEU A 347 0.04 21.03 -5.94
CA LEU A 347 -0.30 19.76 -6.60
C LEU A 347 -1.82 19.56 -6.67
N ASP A 348 -2.52 19.75 -5.55
CA ASP A 348 -3.98 19.63 -5.50
C ASP A 348 -4.68 20.69 -6.35
N ALA A 349 -4.14 21.91 -6.42
CA ALA A 349 -4.66 22.94 -7.31
C ALA A 349 -4.49 22.56 -8.78
N ALA A 350 -3.33 22.00 -9.17
CA ALA A 350 -3.08 21.52 -10.52
C ALA A 350 -4.03 20.39 -10.93
N THR A 351 -4.20 19.38 -10.07
CA THR A 351 -5.08 18.23 -10.34
C THR A 351 -6.55 18.61 -10.34
N ARG A 352 -6.98 19.56 -9.48
CA ARG A 352 -8.35 20.12 -9.53
C ARG A 352 -8.60 20.92 -10.80
N ARG A 353 -7.62 21.69 -11.27
CA ARG A 353 -7.73 22.48 -12.51
C ARG A 353 -7.82 21.56 -13.73
N SER A 354 -7.04 20.48 -13.74
CA SER A 354 -6.98 19.51 -14.83
C SER A 354 -7.04 18.08 -14.29
N PRO A 355 -8.25 17.51 -14.09
CA PRO A 355 -8.44 16.16 -13.54
C PRO A 355 -7.72 15.05 -14.33
N GLY A 356 -7.46 15.26 -15.62
CA GLY A 356 -6.71 14.33 -16.47
C GLY A 356 -5.21 14.20 -16.15
N LEU A 357 -4.65 15.02 -15.24
CA LEU A 357 -3.24 14.95 -14.82
C LEU A 357 -2.95 13.74 -13.92
N ALA A 358 -3.86 13.41 -13.01
CA ALA A 358 -3.74 12.32 -12.05
C ALA A 358 -5.06 11.53 -11.98
N PRO A 359 -5.38 10.75 -13.04
CA PRO A 359 -6.66 10.07 -13.15
C PRO A 359 -6.82 8.86 -12.22
N THR A 360 -5.73 8.34 -11.63
CA THR A 360 -5.77 7.14 -10.78
C THR A 360 -5.25 7.40 -9.38
N ILE A 361 -5.58 6.52 -8.44
CA ILE A 361 -5.07 6.58 -7.06
C ILE A 361 -3.55 6.42 -7.01
N GLU A 362 -2.95 5.63 -7.91
CA GLU A 362 -1.50 5.47 -8.01
C GLU A 362 -0.81 6.78 -8.42
N ASP A 363 -1.42 7.57 -9.30
CA ASP A 363 -0.91 8.88 -9.67
C ASP A 363 -1.03 9.86 -8.50
N PHE A 364 -2.17 9.88 -7.79
CA PHE A 364 -2.33 10.65 -6.57
C PHE A 364 -1.26 10.29 -5.52
N MET A 365 -1.08 9.00 -5.24
CA MET A 365 -0.09 8.52 -4.27
C MET A 365 1.33 8.91 -4.70
N TRP A 366 1.69 8.78 -5.98
CA TRP A 366 3.02 9.16 -6.46
C TRP A 366 3.30 10.66 -6.28
N LEU A 367 2.32 11.51 -6.59
CA LEU A 367 2.41 12.96 -6.40
C LEU A 367 2.61 13.31 -4.92
N LYS A 368 1.77 12.76 -4.04
CA LYS A 368 1.82 13.06 -2.59
C LYS A 368 3.10 12.53 -1.96
N LEU A 369 3.53 11.31 -2.27
CA LEU A 369 4.82 10.77 -1.78
C LEU A 369 6.02 11.58 -2.25
N THR A 370 5.97 12.17 -3.46
CA THR A 370 7.03 13.06 -3.95
C THR A 370 7.04 14.42 -3.23
N ALA A 371 5.87 14.87 -2.76
CA ALA A 371 5.74 16.11 -2.01
C ALA A 371 6.20 16.01 -0.55
N ILE A 372 6.23 14.80 0.02
CA ILE A 372 6.73 14.57 1.39
C ILE A 372 8.17 15.09 1.51
N ARG A 373 8.41 15.88 2.55
CA ARG A 373 9.73 16.40 2.90
C ARG A 373 10.34 15.54 4.01
N ALA A 374 11.58 15.11 3.79
CA ALA A 374 12.33 14.22 4.68
C ALA A 374 12.28 14.68 6.14
N CYS A 375 12.02 13.73 7.05
CA CYS A 375 11.96 13.95 8.49
C CYS A 375 13.39 13.97 9.10
N GLY A 376 14.26 14.81 8.54
CA GLY A 376 15.68 14.83 8.91
C GLY A 376 16.39 16.16 8.68
N ALA A 377 15.73 17.14 8.04
CA ALA A 377 16.26 18.50 7.93
C ALA A 377 16.13 19.26 9.27
N THR A 378 16.85 18.78 10.29
CA THR A 378 17.21 19.52 11.50
C THR A 378 18.26 20.59 11.14
N GLY A 379 17.87 21.47 10.23
CA GLY A 379 18.57 22.71 9.90
C GLY A 379 17.77 23.92 10.36
N ALA A 380 17.10 23.84 11.53
CA ALA A 380 16.62 24.96 12.34
C ALA A 380 15.80 24.44 13.54
N SER A 381 16.44 23.73 14.47
CA SER A 381 15.84 23.43 15.77
C SER A 381 16.91 23.48 16.84
N GLY A 382 17.58 24.63 16.96
CA GLY A 382 18.16 25.03 18.22
C GLY A 382 17.05 25.56 19.14
N PRO A 383 17.03 25.23 20.44
CA PRO A 383 16.11 25.84 21.39
C PRO A 383 16.61 27.27 21.65
N GLY A 384 16.16 28.21 20.81
CA GLY A 384 16.52 29.62 20.94
C GLY A 384 15.71 30.48 19.99
N ASN A 385 14.68 31.14 20.52
CA ASN A 385 13.96 32.29 19.98
C ASN A 385 14.03 32.48 18.45
N ALA A 386 13.15 31.79 17.72
CA ALA A 386 12.66 32.32 16.46
C ALA A 386 11.54 33.31 16.77
N SER A 387 11.86 34.61 16.75
CA SER A 387 10.86 35.67 16.68
C SER A 387 9.91 35.42 15.50
N PRO A 388 8.60 35.71 15.63
CA PRO A 388 7.66 35.65 14.52
C PRO A 388 7.93 36.83 13.59
N GLY A 389 8.91 36.67 12.70
CA GLY A 389 9.37 37.79 11.88
C GLY A 389 10.54 37.47 10.96
N SER A 390 10.50 36.36 10.21
CA SER A 390 11.16 36.27 8.88
C SER A 390 10.78 34.96 8.17
N GLY A 391 9.99 35.05 7.09
CA GLY A 391 9.72 33.95 6.16
C GLY A 391 8.42 33.16 6.41
N GLY A 392 7.27 33.75 6.05
CA GLY A 392 5.96 33.10 6.09
C GLY A 392 5.80 31.96 5.06
N GLY A 393 6.51 30.85 5.26
CA GLY A 393 6.29 29.60 4.53
C GLY A 393 5.26 28.73 5.22
N ALA A 394 4.36 28.11 4.46
CA ALA A 394 3.46 27.08 4.98
C ALA A 394 4.25 25.88 5.53
N PRO A 395 3.68 25.13 6.50
CA PRO A 395 4.33 23.95 7.05
C PRO A 395 4.65 22.93 5.95
N ALA A 396 5.80 22.27 6.09
CA ALA A 396 6.23 21.19 5.18
C ALA A 396 5.22 20.04 5.21
N TYR A 397 4.83 19.53 4.04
CA TYR A 397 3.97 18.35 3.93
C TYR A 397 4.73 17.10 4.39
N ARG A 398 4.17 16.40 5.38
CA ARG A 398 4.73 15.22 6.03
C ARG A 398 3.93 13.97 5.68
N LEU A 399 4.50 12.80 5.98
CA LEU A 399 3.80 11.52 5.86
C LEU A 399 2.51 11.47 6.70
N SER A 400 2.53 12.08 7.89
CA SER A 400 1.34 12.19 8.75
C SER A 400 0.20 12.96 8.09
N ASP A 401 0.51 13.99 7.29
CA ASP A 401 -0.50 14.77 6.58
C ASP A 401 -1.17 13.92 5.48
N LEU A 402 -0.38 13.10 4.77
CA LEU A 402 -0.91 12.12 3.81
C LEU A 402 -1.77 11.06 4.49
N GLN A 403 -1.32 10.51 5.61
CA GLN A 403 -2.08 9.51 6.38
C GLN A 403 -3.42 10.10 6.84
N ALA A 404 -3.42 11.31 7.40
CA ALA A 404 -4.65 12.01 7.80
C ALA A 404 -5.59 12.30 6.62
N GLU A 405 -5.04 12.68 5.46
CA GLU A 405 -5.81 12.93 4.23
C GLU A 405 -6.49 11.64 3.72
N LEU A 406 -5.78 10.51 3.75
CA LEU A 406 -6.31 9.21 3.34
C LEU A 406 -7.36 8.70 4.34
N ASN A 407 -7.09 8.82 5.63
CA ASN A 407 -7.97 8.32 6.70
C ASN A 407 -9.26 9.12 6.86
N ARG A 408 -9.41 10.24 6.13
CA ARG A 408 -10.69 10.97 6.02
C ARG A 408 -11.75 10.16 5.28
N TRP A 409 -11.35 9.24 4.41
CA TRP A 409 -12.25 8.45 3.58
C TRP A 409 -12.31 7.00 4.08
N PRO A 410 -13.50 6.38 4.10
CA PRO A 410 -13.64 4.99 4.51
C PRO A 410 -13.01 4.05 3.47
N ALA A 411 -12.74 2.81 3.84
CA ALA A 411 -12.06 1.85 2.99
C ALA A 411 -12.84 1.55 1.68
N LYS A 412 -14.18 1.61 1.76
CA LYS A 412 -15.12 1.53 0.63
C LYS A 412 -14.90 2.59 -0.45
N TYR A 413 -14.24 3.71 -0.15
CA TYR A 413 -13.91 4.73 -1.14
C TYR A 413 -12.80 4.26 -2.10
N TYR A 414 -11.89 3.41 -1.62
CA TYR A 414 -10.72 2.95 -2.36
C TYR A 414 -10.95 1.62 -3.07
N SER A 415 -11.83 0.79 -2.53
CA SER A 415 -12.32 -0.41 -3.22
C SER A 415 -13.57 -0.05 -4.02
N ARG A 416 -13.76 -0.57 -5.24
CA ARG A 416 -15.06 -0.48 -5.94
C ARG A 416 -16.14 -1.22 -5.14
N GLU A 417 -16.75 -0.56 -4.15
CA GLU A 417 -17.77 -1.11 -3.25
C GLU A 417 -17.34 -2.42 -2.52
N GLY A 418 -16.05 -2.53 -2.16
CA GLY A 418 -15.51 -3.73 -1.51
C GLY A 418 -15.08 -4.86 -2.46
N ALA A 419 -15.25 -4.71 -3.78
CA ALA A 419 -14.85 -5.73 -4.75
C ALA A 419 -13.32 -5.89 -4.90
N GLU A 420 -12.56 -4.85 -4.58
CA GLU A 420 -11.09 -4.81 -4.75
C GLU A 420 -10.40 -4.44 -3.42
N PRO A 421 -10.43 -5.31 -2.39
CA PRO A 421 -9.88 -5.01 -1.07
C PRO A 421 -8.37 -4.78 -1.09
N LEU A 422 -7.65 -5.43 -2.01
CA LEU A 422 -6.20 -5.29 -2.15
C LEU A 422 -5.76 -3.91 -2.66
N LEU A 423 -6.65 -3.15 -3.30
CA LEU A 423 -6.35 -1.78 -3.70
C LEU A 423 -6.19 -0.87 -2.47
N TYR A 424 -7.07 -1.01 -1.48
CA TYR A 424 -6.96 -0.25 -0.23
C TYR A 424 -5.73 -0.69 0.59
N VAL A 425 -5.43 -1.99 0.64
CA VAL A 425 -4.19 -2.50 1.24
C VAL A 425 -2.96 -1.86 0.59
N THR A 426 -2.94 -1.74 -0.74
CA THR A 426 -1.85 -1.08 -1.49
C THR A 426 -1.70 0.38 -1.06
N VAL A 427 -2.79 1.13 -0.90
CA VAL A 427 -2.79 2.52 -0.42
C VAL A 427 -2.23 2.64 1.01
N LEU A 428 -2.64 1.74 1.91
CA LEU A 428 -2.15 1.70 3.28
C LEU A 428 -0.66 1.37 3.36
N LEU A 429 -0.18 0.41 2.57
CA LEU A 429 1.24 0.07 2.50
C LEU A 429 2.08 1.22 1.94
N LEU A 430 1.62 1.87 0.86
CA LEU A 430 2.30 3.04 0.27
C LEU A 430 2.38 4.22 1.24
N SER A 431 1.38 4.37 2.13
CA SER A 431 1.38 5.39 3.19
C SER A 431 2.03 4.91 4.50
N CYS A 432 2.71 3.76 4.49
CA CYS A 432 3.38 3.14 5.64
C CYS A 432 2.46 2.85 6.85
N GLN A 433 1.15 2.71 6.63
CA GLN A 433 0.17 2.32 7.65
C GLN A 433 0.07 0.78 7.72
N PHE A 434 1.18 0.14 8.13
CA PHE A 434 1.32 -1.32 8.07
C PHE A 434 0.32 -2.07 8.96
N ARG A 435 -0.03 -1.51 10.12
CA ARG A 435 -0.99 -2.15 11.04
C ARG A 435 -2.41 -2.03 10.51
N ALA A 436 -2.80 -0.86 10.00
CA ALA A 436 -4.06 -0.68 9.27
C ALA A 436 -4.18 -1.65 8.08
N ALA A 437 -3.10 -1.83 7.30
CA ALA A 437 -3.08 -2.76 6.17
C ALA A 437 -3.36 -4.20 6.63
N LEU A 438 -2.70 -4.63 7.71
CA LEU A 438 -2.93 -5.95 8.30
C LEU A 438 -4.34 -6.08 8.88
N ASN A 439 -4.87 -5.06 9.54
CA ASN A 439 -6.25 -5.03 10.03
C ASN A 439 -7.25 -5.21 8.89
N CYS A 440 -7.05 -4.48 7.78
CA CYS A 440 -7.87 -4.61 6.57
C CYS A 440 -7.82 -6.03 6.00
N MET A 441 -6.64 -6.63 5.88
CA MET A 441 -6.51 -8.01 5.36
C MET A 441 -7.03 -9.08 6.33
N SER A 442 -6.88 -8.85 7.63
CA SER A 442 -7.25 -9.80 8.69
C SER A 442 -8.73 -9.72 9.08
N ALA A 443 -9.48 -8.75 8.53
CA ALA A 443 -10.85 -8.44 8.89
C ALA A 443 -11.75 -9.69 8.91
N SER A 444 -11.83 -10.26 10.11
CA SER A 444 -12.79 -11.26 10.58
C SER A 444 -13.69 -10.67 11.66
N ARG A 445 -13.60 -9.36 11.90
CA ARG A 445 -14.39 -8.64 12.90
C ARG A 445 -15.11 -7.51 12.18
N VAL A 446 -16.29 -7.86 11.67
CA VAL A 446 -17.26 -6.91 11.12
C VAL A 446 -17.68 -5.99 12.26
N SER A 447 -17.08 -4.81 12.36
CA SER A 447 -17.67 -3.73 13.14
C SER A 447 -18.77 -3.11 12.29
N HIS A 448 -20.00 -3.61 12.45
CA HIS A 448 -21.35 -3.09 12.11
C HIS A 448 -21.62 -2.14 10.91
N ASN A 449 -20.66 -1.75 10.06
CA ASN A 449 -20.95 -0.83 8.95
C ASN A 449 -20.02 -0.92 7.71
N GLU A 450 -19.07 -1.84 7.68
CA GLU A 450 -18.13 -2.01 6.55
C GLU A 450 -18.20 -3.42 5.94
N PHE A 451 -19.18 -3.61 5.05
CA PHE A 451 -19.19 -4.69 4.05
C PHE A 451 -17.98 -4.50 3.12
N MET A 452 -16.90 -5.26 3.33
CA MET A 452 -15.63 -5.08 2.61
C MET A 452 -15.07 -6.35 1.96
N ALA A 453 -15.77 -7.48 2.03
CA ALA A 453 -15.42 -8.65 1.23
C ALA A 453 -16.61 -9.62 1.23
N THR A 454 -16.86 -10.25 0.09
CA THR A 454 -17.69 -11.47 0.04
C THR A 454 -17.00 -12.56 0.87
N ASP A 455 -17.77 -13.39 1.56
CA ASP A 455 -17.28 -14.34 2.58
C ASP A 455 -16.08 -15.21 2.13
N ASP A 456 -15.98 -15.52 0.83
CA ASP A 456 -14.91 -16.38 0.31
C ASP A 456 -13.60 -15.63 0.01
N SER A 457 -13.66 -14.37 -0.45
CA SER A 457 -12.46 -13.55 -0.70
C SER A 457 -11.80 -13.08 0.61
N ALA A 458 -12.61 -12.79 1.62
CA ALA A 458 -12.15 -12.47 2.97
C ALA A 458 -11.34 -13.62 3.59
N LYS A 459 -11.80 -14.86 3.43
CA LYS A 459 -11.14 -16.06 3.99
C LYS A 459 -9.75 -16.30 3.41
N ALA A 460 -9.58 -16.07 2.10
CA ALA A 460 -8.26 -16.20 1.44
C ALA A 460 -7.26 -15.15 1.95
N LEU A 461 -7.71 -13.90 2.14
CA LEU A 461 -6.85 -12.81 2.60
C LEU A 461 -6.40 -12.95 4.05
N ARG A 462 -7.20 -13.61 4.92
CA ARG A 462 -6.79 -13.86 6.32
C ARG A 462 -5.52 -14.70 6.41
N GLY A 463 -5.38 -15.70 5.54
CA GLY A 463 -4.16 -16.52 5.47
C GLY A 463 -2.96 -15.69 5.00
N ASP A 464 -3.14 -14.85 3.99
CA ASP A 464 -2.09 -13.92 3.55
C ASP A 464 -1.73 -12.89 4.62
N ALA A 465 -2.70 -12.37 5.38
CA ALA A 465 -2.49 -11.39 6.45
C ALA A 465 -1.49 -11.89 7.51
N VAL A 466 -1.59 -13.18 7.90
CA VAL A 466 -0.67 -13.80 8.86
C VAL A 466 0.76 -13.78 8.34
N HIS A 467 0.96 -14.15 7.07
CA HIS A 467 2.30 -14.23 6.48
C HIS A 467 2.88 -12.85 6.19
N VAL A 468 2.05 -11.89 5.79
CA VAL A 468 2.46 -10.48 5.72
C VAL A 468 2.86 -9.98 7.11
N ALA A 469 2.11 -10.31 8.18
CA ALA A 469 2.48 -9.93 9.54
C ALA A 469 3.83 -10.52 9.97
N ILE A 470 4.10 -11.79 9.64
CA ILE A 470 5.41 -12.41 9.87
C ILE A 470 6.50 -11.63 9.11
N ALA A 471 6.31 -11.37 7.82
CA ALA A 471 7.31 -10.67 7.01
C ALA A 471 7.60 -9.24 7.50
N LEU A 472 6.56 -8.50 7.88
CA LEU A 472 6.67 -7.15 8.45
C LEU A 472 7.34 -7.15 9.83
N HIS A 473 7.13 -8.20 10.63
CA HIS A 473 7.84 -8.39 11.90
C HIS A 473 9.34 -8.61 11.66
N PHE A 474 9.72 -9.49 10.73
CA PHE A 474 11.12 -9.69 10.35
C PHE A 474 11.77 -8.41 9.78
N ALA A 475 10.99 -7.54 9.15
CA ALA A 475 11.44 -6.23 8.68
C ALA A 475 11.49 -5.14 9.77
N GLY A 476 10.99 -5.41 10.98
CA GLY A 476 10.96 -4.45 12.09
C GLY A 476 9.95 -3.31 11.95
N VAL A 477 9.08 -3.33 10.92
CA VAL A 477 8.23 -2.16 10.60
C VAL A 477 6.94 -2.09 11.43
N LEU A 478 6.58 -3.15 12.17
CA LEU A 478 5.34 -3.18 12.97
C LEU A 478 5.37 -2.27 14.19
N GLU A 479 6.55 -1.80 14.58
CA GLU A 479 6.75 -0.87 15.69
C GLU A 479 6.63 0.60 15.27
N LEU A 480 6.62 0.88 13.96
CA LEU A 480 6.38 2.22 13.43
C LEU A 480 4.96 2.64 13.79
N ARG A 481 4.84 3.77 14.49
CA ARG A 481 3.56 4.40 14.78
C ARG A 481 3.20 5.37 13.65
N GLY A 482 2.25 4.98 12.81
CA GLY A 482 1.56 5.90 11.89
C GLY A 482 0.36 6.56 12.56
N GLU A 483 -0.20 7.60 11.92
CA GLU A 483 -1.57 8.05 12.18
C GLU A 483 -2.49 6.94 11.68
N GLU A 484 -2.86 6.02 12.57
CA GLU A 484 -3.77 4.92 12.25
C GLU A 484 -5.20 5.46 12.10
N PRO A 485 -6.05 4.85 11.25
CA PRO A 485 -7.45 5.23 11.14
C PRO A 485 -8.12 5.12 12.51
N ALA A 486 -8.88 6.15 12.91
CA ALA A 486 -9.44 6.30 14.25
C ALA A 486 -10.41 5.17 14.67
N SER A 487 -10.87 4.34 13.73
CA SER A 487 -11.79 3.23 13.99
C SER A 487 -11.13 1.87 13.77
N GLY A 488 -10.70 1.24 14.86
CA GLY A 488 -10.34 -0.17 14.86
C GLY A 488 -9.72 -0.63 16.18
N PRO A 489 -10.01 -1.85 16.66
CA PRO A 489 -9.26 -2.45 17.75
C PRO A 489 -7.79 -2.60 17.33
N ALA A 490 -6.86 -2.40 18.27
CA ALA A 490 -5.44 -2.62 18.01
C ALA A 490 -5.21 -4.08 17.59
N LEU A 491 -4.52 -4.29 16.46
CA LEU A 491 -4.18 -5.63 15.98
C LEU A 491 -3.35 -6.39 17.02
N ASP A 492 -3.89 -7.46 17.60
CA ASP A 492 -3.11 -8.44 18.33
C ASP A 492 -2.56 -9.48 17.35
N THR A 493 -1.35 -9.24 16.87
CA THR A 493 -0.63 -10.18 15.97
C THR A 493 -0.47 -11.56 16.60
N SER A 494 -0.40 -11.65 17.94
CA SER A 494 -0.28 -12.92 18.66
C SER A 494 -1.59 -13.71 18.61
N GLU A 495 -2.74 -13.03 18.69
CA GLU A 495 -4.05 -13.64 18.52
C GLU A 495 -4.26 -14.11 17.08
N LEU A 496 -3.89 -13.29 16.10
CA LEU A 496 -3.94 -13.63 14.68
C LEU A 496 -3.14 -14.90 14.36
N LEU A 497 -1.87 -14.95 14.81
CA LEU A 497 -0.98 -16.11 14.65
C LEU A 497 -1.54 -17.36 15.35
N ARG A 498 -2.10 -17.20 16.54
CA ARG A 498 -2.65 -18.31 17.34
C ARG A 498 -3.88 -18.93 16.67
N SER A 499 -4.83 -18.09 16.24
CA SER A 499 -6.05 -18.53 15.55
C SER A 499 -5.70 -19.22 14.23
N TYR A 500 -4.75 -18.67 13.46
CA TYR A 500 -4.29 -19.31 12.22
C TYR A 500 -3.59 -20.65 12.48
N GLY A 501 -2.67 -20.70 13.45
CA GLY A 501 -1.91 -21.89 13.79
C GLY A 501 -2.77 -23.08 14.22
N GLN A 502 -3.90 -22.84 14.90
CA GLN A 502 -4.84 -23.90 15.32
C GLN A 502 -5.35 -24.75 14.15
N ARG A 503 -5.45 -24.19 12.93
CA ARG A 503 -5.85 -24.94 11.73
C ARG A 503 -4.84 -26.00 11.32
N PHE A 504 -3.55 -25.76 11.59
CA PHE A 504 -2.45 -26.64 11.19
C PHE A 504 -2.09 -27.65 12.27
N VAL A 505 -2.48 -27.44 13.54
CA VAL A 505 -2.18 -28.34 14.66
C VAL A 505 -2.64 -29.78 14.40
N ARG A 506 -3.79 -29.96 13.75
CA ARG A 506 -4.36 -31.29 13.43
C ARG A 506 -3.72 -31.96 12.20
N ILE A 507 -3.01 -31.20 11.37
CA ILE A 507 -2.48 -31.64 10.06
C ILE A 507 -0.96 -31.82 10.11
N ASP A 508 -0.24 -30.89 10.75
CA ASP A 508 1.20 -30.96 11.01
C ASP A 508 1.48 -30.32 12.39
N SER A 509 1.60 -31.17 13.41
CA SER A 509 1.84 -30.74 14.79
C SER A 509 3.17 -30.00 14.98
N GLU A 510 4.15 -30.16 14.08
CA GLU A 510 5.41 -29.40 14.11
C GLU A 510 5.21 -27.94 13.71
N VAL A 511 4.24 -27.67 12.83
CA VAL A 511 3.87 -26.33 12.34
C VAL A 511 3.00 -25.60 13.38
N GLY A 512 2.12 -26.33 14.07
CA GLY A 512 1.29 -25.82 15.16
C GLY A 512 1.99 -25.70 16.52
N CYS A 513 3.25 -26.15 16.64
CA CYS A 513 3.91 -26.25 17.94
C CYS A 513 4.31 -24.87 18.51
N PRO A 514 4.06 -24.61 19.81
CA PRO A 514 4.47 -23.38 20.48
C PRO A 514 5.98 -23.22 20.64
N ARG A 515 6.88 -24.07 20.11
CA ARG A 515 8.29 -23.68 19.98
C ARG A 515 8.50 -22.58 18.93
N CYS A 516 7.63 -22.49 17.93
CA CYS A 516 7.55 -21.34 17.03
C CYS A 516 6.92 -20.14 17.76
N SER A 517 5.77 -20.32 18.43
CA SER A 517 5.08 -19.23 19.14
C SER A 517 5.78 -18.73 20.43
N ALA A 518 6.56 -19.58 21.12
CA ALA A 518 7.31 -19.26 22.33
C ALA A 518 8.73 -18.76 22.06
N ARG A 519 9.31 -19.02 20.87
CA ARG A 519 10.43 -18.20 20.38
C ARG A 519 9.93 -16.80 20.00
N PHE A 520 8.74 -16.69 19.40
CA PHE A 520 8.06 -15.40 19.20
C PHE A 520 7.74 -14.69 20.53
N ALA A 521 7.35 -15.40 21.59
CA ALA A 521 7.11 -14.80 22.92
C ALA A 521 8.41 -14.47 23.69
N ARG A 522 9.53 -15.17 23.43
CA ARG A 522 10.86 -14.85 23.99
C ARG A 522 11.60 -13.71 23.27
N PHE A 523 11.10 -13.23 22.13
CA PHE A 523 11.60 -12.00 21.51
C PHE A 523 11.14 -10.72 22.24
N ARG A 524 10.27 -10.84 23.24
CA ARG A 524 9.89 -9.75 24.16
C ARG A 524 10.84 -9.56 25.35
N THR A 525 11.96 -10.29 25.40
CA THR A 525 12.87 -10.29 26.58
C THR A 525 14.35 -10.14 26.24
N VAL A 526 14.66 -9.64 25.05
CA VAL A 526 15.95 -8.99 24.76
C VAL A 526 15.64 -7.64 24.13
N TYR A 527 15.01 -6.78 24.93
CA TYR A 527 15.22 -5.33 25.12
C TYR A 527 14.16 -4.83 26.11
#